data_AF-A0A451C6F6-F1
#
_entry.id   AF-A0A451C6F6-F1
#
_cell.length_a   1.000
_cell.length_b   1.000
_cell.length_c   1.000
_cell.angle_alpha   90.00
_cell.angle_beta   90.00
_cell.angle_gamma   90.00
#
_symmetry.space_group_name_H-M   'P 1'
#
loop_
_entity.id
_entity.type
_entity.pdbx_description
1 polymer ?
#
loop_
_entity_poly.entity_id
_entity_poly.type
_entity_poly.pdbx_seq_one_letter_code
_entity_poly.pdbx_strand_id
1 'polypeptide(L)'
;VMKNFINNSQCIIISCLQKLSFGCPGCLSGGSLLDSGPDVQWSGVDAGFALAPGTMRAPDVSVAPPPVQKSGWIPGVPPLAVEYADRGQNEADLQTKIEQLLSAGTRYVWVVRLTGVHRVEVYTPGEPMRLLSMTDTLQAPGILRNPVPVRALFDRGAAHRVMLRNLLQREGYDDLDAVRREGKTEGKTEAEREARINALFTILAARSIEVDAKTGARIRGCHAPGQLDAWLRKAAVAHKAEDVFR
;
A
#
# COMPACT_ATOMS: atom_id res chain seq x y z
N VAL A 1 32.68 -4.24 10.84
CA VAL A 1 33.00 -5.40 11.70
C VAL A 1 32.29 -6.60 11.12
N MET A 2 33.03 -7.58 10.56
CA MET A 2 32.44 -8.88 10.22
C MET A 2 31.87 -9.47 11.52
N LYS A 3 30.55 -9.61 11.63
CA LYS A 3 29.97 -10.40 12.70
C LYS A 3 29.94 -11.85 12.23
N ASN A 4 31.02 -12.56 12.50
CA ASN A 4 31.03 -14.01 12.40
C ASN A 4 30.16 -14.56 13.53
N PHE A 5 28.91 -14.92 13.22
CA PHE A 5 28.11 -15.72 14.13
C PHE A 5 28.51 -17.18 13.92
N ILE A 6 29.30 -17.74 14.85
CA ILE A 6 29.57 -19.17 14.91
C ILE A 6 28.46 -19.78 15.76
N ASN A 7 27.52 -20.50 15.16
CA ASN A 7 26.58 -21.32 15.92
C ASN A 7 27.14 -22.75 16.01
N ASN A 8 27.25 -23.26 17.23
CA ASN A 8 28.01 -24.46 17.54
C ASN A 8 27.19 -25.70 17.15
N SER A 9 27.53 -26.31 16.01
CA SER A 9 27.37 -27.76 15.72
C SER A 9 27.86 -28.18 14.33
N GLN A 10 28.17 -27.24 13.43
CA GLN A 10 28.92 -27.45 12.19
C GLN A 10 29.63 -26.12 11.90
N CYS A 11 30.89 -26.15 11.48
CA CYS A 11 31.69 -24.94 11.25
C CYS A 11 31.14 -24.16 10.06
N ILE A 12 30.11 -23.35 10.30
CA ILE A 12 29.43 -22.53 9.30
C ILE A 12 29.94 -21.10 9.46
N ILE A 13 30.69 -20.61 8.46
CA ILE A 13 31.07 -19.19 8.39
C ILE A 13 29.84 -18.41 7.95
N ILE A 14 29.09 -17.85 8.91
CA ILE A 14 28.01 -16.89 8.60
C ILE A 14 28.68 -15.55 8.25
N SER A 15 28.86 -15.28 6.96
CA SER A 15 29.25 -13.93 6.50
C SER A 15 28.02 -13.01 6.54
N CYS A 16 27.70 -12.46 7.71
CA CYS A 16 26.73 -11.38 7.79
C CYS A 16 27.46 -10.04 7.59
N LEU A 17 27.53 -9.59 6.33
CA LEU A 17 27.99 -8.24 5.98
C LEU A 17 26.87 -7.24 6.27
N GLN A 18 26.54 -7.04 7.54
CA GLN A 18 25.64 -5.98 7.98
C GLN A 18 26.42 -4.69 8.21
N LYS A 19 25.96 -3.59 7.62
CA LYS A 19 26.44 -2.24 7.97
C LYS A 19 26.18 -1.98 9.44
N LEU A 20 27.24 -1.66 10.17
CA LEU A 20 27.13 -0.96 11.46
C LEU A 20 27.04 0.53 11.17
N SER A 21 25.86 1.00 10.79
CA SER A 21 25.55 2.42 10.83
C SER A 21 24.14 2.59 11.36
N PHE A 22 23.89 3.71 12.05
CA PHE A 22 22.55 4.15 12.47
C PHE A 22 21.52 3.75 11.40
N GLY A 23 20.50 2.98 11.79
CA GLY A 23 19.65 2.23 10.86
C GLY A 23 19.28 3.03 9.61
N CYS A 24 19.35 2.38 8.45
CA CYS A 24 19.12 2.98 7.14
C CYS A 24 17.73 3.68 7.09
N PRO A 25 17.65 5.02 7.10
CA PRO A 25 16.37 5.73 7.14
C PRO A 25 15.54 5.48 5.87
N GLY A 26 16.21 5.24 4.74
CA GLY A 26 15.58 4.90 3.47
C GLY A 26 14.90 3.53 3.46
N CYS A 27 15.32 2.61 4.32
CA CYS A 27 14.85 1.23 4.33
C CYS A 27 13.40 1.13 4.84
N LEU A 28 13.03 1.93 5.84
CA LEU A 28 11.64 2.07 6.28
C LEU A 28 10.74 2.64 5.17
N SER A 29 11.15 3.76 4.55
CA SER A 29 10.36 4.41 3.50
C SER A 29 10.25 3.54 2.25
N GLY A 30 11.35 2.92 1.83
CA GLY A 30 11.40 2.00 0.70
C GLY A 30 10.63 0.71 0.95
N GLY A 31 10.75 0.16 2.16
CA GLY A 31 9.97 -0.98 2.63
C GLY A 31 8.48 -0.72 2.53
N SER A 32 7.97 0.31 3.21
CA SER A 32 6.55 0.67 3.16
C SER A 32 6.06 1.03 1.75
N LEU A 33 6.92 1.65 0.93
CA LEU A 33 6.60 1.94 -0.46
C LEU A 33 6.36 0.66 -1.26
N LEU A 34 7.25 -0.33 -1.16
CA LEU A 34 7.09 -1.59 -1.89
C LEU A 34 5.96 -2.44 -1.30
N ASP A 35 5.83 -2.49 0.03
CA ASP A 35 4.78 -3.21 0.74
C ASP A 35 3.37 -2.81 0.31
N SER A 36 3.18 -1.50 0.06
CA SER A 36 1.89 -0.96 -0.36
C SER A 36 1.39 -1.52 -1.70
N GLY A 37 2.27 -2.13 -2.51
CA GLY A 37 1.98 -2.63 -3.85
C GLY A 37 0.73 -3.53 -3.89
N PRO A 38 -0.12 -3.42 -4.93
CA PRO A 38 -1.37 -4.19 -4.98
C PRO A 38 -1.16 -5.71 -5.02
N ASP A 39 -0.11 -6.16 -5.70
CA ASP A 39 0.25 -7.58 -5.82
C ASP A 39 1.29 -8.03 -4.77
N VAL A 40 1.73 -7.11 -3.90
CA VAL A 40 2.72 -7.42 -2.87
C VAL A 40 2.03 -8.03 -1.66
N GLN A 41 2.41 -9.26 -1.35
CA GLN A 41 1.88 -10.00 -0.20
C GLN A 41 2.69 -9.75 1.07
N TRP A 42 3.99 -9.53 0.93
CA TRP A 42 4.88 -9.27 2.05
C TRP A 42 6.14 -8.55 1.59
N SER A 43 6.60 -7.65 2.45
CA SER A 43 7.95 -7.08 2.38
C SER A 43 8.63 -7.15 3.74
N GLY A 44 9.97 -7.14 3.72
CA GLY A 44 10.77 -7.21 4.94
C GLY A 44 11.94 -6.24 4.89
N VAL A 45 12.17 -5.52 5.98
CA VAL A 45 13.38 -4.72 6.21
C VAL A 45 14.39 -5.58 6.94
N ASP A 46 15.64 -5.60 6.44
CA ASP A 46 16.74 -6.42 6.98
C ASP A 46 16.37 -7.90 7.15
N ALA A 47 15.46 -8.40 6.30
CA ALA A 47 14.97 -9.76 6.40
C ALA A 47 16.04 -10.75 5.97
N GLY A 48 16.40 -11.67 6.87
CA GLY A 48 17.43 -12.66 6.62
C GLY A 48 16.94 -13.86 5.83
N PHE A 49 17.65 -14.17 4.75
CA PHE A 49 17.42 -15.32 3.86
C PHE A 49 18.56 -16.34 3.92
N ALA A 50 18.20 -17.62 3.87
CA ALA A 50 19.11 -18.77 3.78
C ALA A 50 19.23 -19.24 2.33
N LEU A 51 20.25 -18.75 1.62
CA LEU A 51 20.46 -19.04 0.20
C LEU A 51 20.89 -20.49 -0.01
N ALA A 52 21.81 -20.95 0.84
CA ALA A 52 22.37 -22.30 0.84
C ALA A 52 22.92 -22.61 2.25
N PRO A 53 23.25 -23.87 2.59
CA PRO A 53 23.91 -24.18 3.84
C PRO A 53 25.13 -23.27 4.08
N GLY A 54 25.05 -22.46 5.13
CA GLY A 54 26.09 -21.50 5.50
C GLY A 54 26.22 -20.22 4.68
N THR A 55 25.32 -19.99 3.71
CA THR A 55 25.28 -18.74 2.95
C THR A 55 23.97 -18.01 3.26
N MET A 56 24.09 -16.90 3.99
CA MET A 56 22.95 -16.13 4.46
C MET A 56 23.07 -14.69 3.98
N ARG A 57 21.97 -14.08 3.52
CA ARG A 57 21.94 -12.67 3.11
C ARG A 57 20.71 -11.99 3.67
N ALA A 58 20.87 -10.76 4.14
CA ALA A 58 19.77 -9.92 4.56
C ALA A 58 19.77 -8.66 3.69
N PRO A 59 18.94 -8.58 2.64
CA PRO A 59 18.75 -7.34 1.92
C PRO A 59 18.12 -6.27 2.79
N ASP A 60 18.44 -5.02 2.51
CA ASP A 60 17.92 -3.88 3.25
C ASP A 60 16.38 -3.82 3.13
N VAL A 61 15.85 -4.07 1.93
CA VAL A 61 14.42 -4.32 1.70
C VAL A 61 14.24 -5.53 0.79
N SER A 62 13.29 -6.39 1.13
CA SER A 62 12.93 -7.58 0.36
C SER A 62 11.45 -7.57 0.02
N VAL A 63 11.09 -8.01 -1.19
CA VAL A 63 9.70 -8.33 -1.56
C VAL A 63 9.65 -9.82 -1.90
N ALA A 64 8.80 -10.56 -1.20
CA ALA A 64 8.69 -12.00 -1.31
C ALA A 64 7.29 -12.49 -0.87
N PRO A 65 6.95 -13.77 -1.12
CA PRO A 65 5.83 -14.39 -0.44
C PRO A 65 6.01 -14.32 1.10
N PRO A 66 4.91 -14.31 1.88
CA PRO A 66 5.00 -14.28 3.33
C PRO A 66 5.80 -15.49 3.85
N PRO A 67 6.74 -15.29 4.80
CA PRO A 67 7.50 -16.39 5.36
C PRO A 67 6.58 -17.34 6.13
N VAL A 68 6.74 -18.64 5.91
CA VAL A 68 5.95 -19.69 6.59
C VAL A 68 6.26 -19.73 8.09
N GLN A 69 7.51 -19.47 8.45
CA GLN A 69 8.03 -19.51 9.81
C GLN A 69 8.09 -18.09 10.41
N LYS A 70 7.75 -17.98 11.70
CA LYS A 70 7.66 -16.70 12.43
C LYS A 70 9.00 -16.19 12.96
N SER A 71 10.05 -17.02 12.96
CA SER A 71 11.38 -16.67 13.43
C SER A 71 12.46 -17.45 12.69
N GLY A 72 13.70 -16.96 12.79
CA GLY A 72 14.85 -17.53 12.09
C GLY A 72 14.99 -17.05 10.65
N TRP A 73 15.89 -17.70 9.92
CA TRP A 73 16.23 -17.33 8.54
C TRP A 73 15.24 -17.91 7.54
N ILE A 74 14.74 -17.07 6.63
CA ILE A 74 13.77 -17.45 5.61
C ILE A 74 14.46 -18.35 4.57
N PRO A 75 14.01 -19.60 4.35
CA PRO A 75 14.60 -20.45 3.33
C PRO A 75 14.46 -19.86 1.92
N GLY A 76 15.52 -19.93 1.11
CA GLY A 76 15.51 -19.46 -0.29
C GLY A 76 15.99 -18.01 -0.43
N VAL A 77 15.40 -17.29 -1.38
CA VAL A 77 15.75 -15.91 -1.73
C VAL A 77 14.53 -15.06 -2.03
N PRO A 78 14.57 -13.74 -1.81
CA PRO A 78 13.50 -12.86 -2.25
C PRO A 78 13.57 -12.70 -3.78
N PRO A 79 12.43 -12.74 -4.49
CA PRO A 79 12.36 -12.41 -5.91
C PRO A 79 12.89 -10.99 -6.24
N LEU A 80 12.67 -10.03 -5.34
CA LEU A 80 13.22 -8.67 -5.43
C LEU A 80 13.95 -8.31 -4.13
N ALA A 81 15.23 -7.97 -4.25
CA ALA A 81 16.06 -7.44 -3.19
C ALA A 81 16.44 -5.99 -3.49
N VAL A 82 16.49 -5.15 -2.46
CA VAL A 82 16.92 -3.75 -2.56
C VAL A 82 18.01 -3.50 -1.53
N GLU A 83 19.05 -2.79 -1.95
CA GLU A 83 20.19 -2.34 -1.14
C GLU A 83 20.28 -0.82 -1.18
N TYR A 84 20.49 -0.17 -0.03
CA TYR A 84 20.79 1.25 0.07
C TYR A 84 22.30 1.43 0.30
N ALA A 85 22.98 1.88 -0.75
CA ALA A 85 24.42 2.11 -0.75
C ALA A 85 24.73 3.59 -0.45
N ASP A 86 25.29 3.85 0.72
CA ASP A 86 25.74 5.16 1.20
C ASP A 86 27.27 5.28 1.17
N ARG A 87 27.83 6.33 1.79
CA ARG A 87 29.27 6.62 1.74
C ARG A 87 30.15 5.53 2.36
N GLY A 88 29.61 4.76 3.30
CA GLY A 88 30.34 3.69 3.99
C GLY A 88 30.25 2.33 3.30
N GLN A 89 29.61 2.24 2.13
CA GLN A 89 29.46 0.97 1.42
C GLN A 89 30.81 0.38 0.98
N ASN A 90 31.05 -0.88 1.32
CA ASN A 90 32.09 -1.67 0.68
C ASN A 90 31.53 -2.22 -0.65
N GLU A 91 32.09 -1.78 -1.78
CA GLU A 91 31.64 -2.17 -3.11
C GLU A 91 31.94 -3.63 -3.47
N ALA A 92 33.07 -4.19 -3.00
CA ALA A 92 33.41 -5.59 -3.27
C ALA A 92 32.46 -6.55 -2.52
N ASP A 93 32.14 -6.20 -1.28
CA ASP A 93 31.16 -6.92 -0.47
C ASP A 93 29.74 -6.81 -1.08
N LEU A 94 29.38 -5.62 -1.58
CA LEU A 94 28.10 -5.40 -2.26
C LEU A 94 28.01 -6.23 -3.55
N GLN A 95 29.05 -6.25 -4.39
CA GLN A 95 29.05 -7.06 -5.60
C GLN A 95 28.96 -8.56 -5.27
N THR A 96 29.70 -9.03 -4.27
CA THR A 96 29.59 -10.42 -3.79
C THR A 96 28.15 -10.75 -3.36
N LYS A 97 27.47 -9.82 -2.67
CA LYS A 97 26.06 -9.97 -2.26
C LYS A 97 25.13 -10.03 -3.47
N ILE A 98 25.30 -9.15 -4.45
CA ILE A 98 24.50 -9.12 -5.68
C ILE A 98 24.65 -10.44 -6.45
N GLU A 99 25.88 -10.89 -6.69
CA GLU A 99 26.18 -12.12 -7.43
C GLU A 99 25.56 -13.35 -6.75
N GLN A 100 25.66 -13.44 -5.43
CA GLN A 100 25.11 -14.57 -4.68
C GLN A 100 23.58 -14.58 -4.67
N LEU A 101 22.94 -13.42 -4.54
CA LEU A 101 21.48 -13.33 -4.61
C LEU A 101 20.98 -13.74 -6.00
N LEU A 102 21.58 -13.20 -7.06
CA LEU A 102 21.20 -13.53 -8.44
C LEU A 102 21.44 -15.01 -8.74
N SER A 103 22.60 -15.56 -8.34
CA SER A 103 22.93 -16.98 -8.56
C SER A 103 22.01 -17.93 -7.78
N ALA A 104 21.49 -17.50 -6.63
CA ALA A 104 20.54 -18.26 -5.83
C ALA A 104 19.08 -18.09 -6.26
N GLY A 105 18.79 -17.25 -7.27
CA GLY A 105 17.47 -17.13 -7.90
C GLY A 105 16.72 -15.82 -7.66
N THR A 106 17.32 -14.82 -7.03
CA THR A 106 16.73 -13.48 -6.99
C THR A 106 16.61 -12.94 -8.42
N ARG A 107 15.43 -12.43 -8.77
CA ARG A 107 15.13 -11.98 -10.14
C ARG A 107 15.59 -10.55 -10.39
N TYR A 108 15.55 -9.72 -9.35
CA TYR A 108 15.97 -8.32 -9.41
C TYR A 108 16.73 -7.94 -8.14
N VAL A 109 17.90 -7.33 -8.30
CA VAL A 109 18.56 -6.60 -7.22
C VAL A 109 18.61 -5.12 -7.60
N TRP A 110 18.05 -4.25 -6.77
CA TRP A 110 18.11 -2.81 -6.93
C TRP A 110 19.08 -2.20 -5.94
N VAL A 111 20.10 -1.49 -6.41
CA VAL A 111 21.01 -0.74 -5.55
C VAL A 111 20.69 0.74 -5.65
N VAL A 112 20.13 1.28 -4.56
CA VAL A 112 19.82 2.69 -4.40
C VAL A 112 21.08 3.43 -3.95
N ARG A 113 21.65 4.23 -4.84
CA ARG A 113 22.88 4.98 -4.57
C ARG A 113 22.55 6.32 -3.90
N LEU A 114 22.79 6.38 -2.59
CA LEU A 114 22.57 7.55 -1.74
C LEU A 114 23.72 8.58 -1.81
N THR A 115 24.81 8.25 -2.50
CA THR A 115 25.96 9.13 -2.70
C THR A 115 26.17 9.48 -4.17
N GLY A 116 26.70 10.70 -4.38
CA GLY A 116 26.84 11.28 -5.71
C GLY A 116 25.47 11.59 -6.31
N VAL A 117 25.34 11.41 -7.62
CA VAL A 117 24.06 11.59 -8.30
C VAL A 117 23.11 10.46 -7.90
N HIS A 118 21.94 10.84 -7.36
CA HIS A 118 20.87 9.90 -7.03
C HIS A 118 20.47 9.09 -8.25
N ARG A 119 20.61 7.78 -8.11
CA ARG A 119 20.37 6.80 -9.17
C ARG A 119 20.12 5.44 -8.56
N VAL A 120 19.54 4.56 -9.35
CA VAL A 120 19.36 3.15 -8.99
C VAL A 120 20.05 2.30 -10.03
N GLU A 121 20.90 1.38 -9.57
CA GLU A 121 21.46 0.33 -10.41
C GLU A 121 20.53 -0.87 -10.33
N VAL A 122 20.15 -1.40 -11.49
CA VAL A 122 19.26 -2.56 -11.62
C VAL A 122 20.08 -3.72 -12.17
N TYR A 123 20.17 -4.77 -11.37
CA TYR A 123 20.83 -6.02 -11.72
C TYR A 123 19.79 -7.12 -11.95
N THR A 124 19.92 -7.81 -13.09
CA THR A 124 19.09 -8.92 -13.52
C THR A 124 20.00 -10.09 -13.95
N PRO A 125 19.58 -11.37 -13.78
CA PRO A 125 20.43 -12.50 -14.14
C PRO A 125 20.83 -12.50 -15.61
N GLY A 126 22.13 -12.62 -15.90
CA GLY A 126 22.67 -12.75 -17.26
C GLY A 126 22.63 -11.47 -18.11
N GLU A 127 22.21 -10.34 -17.54
CA GLU A 127 22.12 -9.06 -18.26
C GLU A 127 23.14 -8.04 -17.71
N PRO A 128 23.60 -7.08 -18.54
CA PRO A 128 24.40 -5.98 -18.04
C PRO A 128 23.60 -5.11 -17.07
N MET A 129 24.29 -4.58 -16.06
CA MET A 129 23.68 -3.65 -15.10
C MET A 129 23.11 -2.42 -15.82
N ARG A 130 21.89 -2.04 -15.45
CA ARG A 130 21.20 -0.86 -15.97
C ARG A 130 21.19 0.27 -14.94
N LEU A 131 21.48 1.48 -15.39
CA LEU A 131 21.47 2.67 -14.54
C LEU A 131 20.21 3.49 -14.79
N LEU A 132 19.43 3.75 -13.74
CA LEU A 132 18.22 4.58 -13.78
C LEU A 132 18.40 5.86 -12.95
N SER A 133 18.02 6.97 -13.53
CA SER A 133 18.05 8.31 -12.96
C SER A 133 16.74 8.68 -12.23
N MET A 134 16.73 9.84 -11.59
CA MET A 134 15.56 10.35 -10.84
C MET A 134 14.30 10.59 -11.69
N THR A 135 14.40 10.63 -13.01
CA THR A 135 13.26 10.78 -13.93
C THR A 135 12.72 9.44 -14.43
N ASP A 136 13.45 8.36 -14.19
CA ASP A 136 13.09 7.03 -14.67
C ASP A 136 12.15 6.31 -13.72
N THR A 137 11.62 5.18 -14.19
CA THR A 137 10.78 4.28 -13.40
C THR A 137 11.39 2.88 -13.34
N LEU A 138 11.31 2.28 -12.15
CA LEU A 138 11.69 0.92 -11.85
C LEU A 138 10.51 -0.02 -12.13
N GLN A 139 10.81 -1.18 -12.69
CA GLN A 139 9.84 -2.22 -13.01
C GLN A 139 10.35 -3.56 -12.51
N ALA A 140 9.43 -4.39 -12.00
CA ALA A 140 9.70 -5.79 -11.66
C ALA A 140 8.48 -6.65 -12.04
N PRO A 141 8.27 -6.92 -13.34
CA PRO A 141 7.13 -7.71 -13.82
C PRO A 141 6.98 -9.05 -13.11
N GLY A 142 5.75 -9.37 -12.70
CA GLY A 142 5.42 -10.57 -11.92
C GLY A 142 5.88 -10.51 -10.46
N ILE A 143 6.25 -9.34 -9.96
CA ILE A 143 6.48 -9.04 -8.53
C ILE A 143 5.71 -7.77 -8.14
N LEU A 144 5.90 -6.70 -8.91
CA LEU A 144 5.21 -5.43 -8.74
C LEU A 144 4.21 -5.21 -9.88
N ARG A 145 2.96 -4.91 -9.53
CA ARG A 145 1.94 -4.51 -10.51
C ARG A 145 2.29 -3.19 -11.20
N ASN A 146 2.68 -2.21 -10.38
CA ASN A 146 2.88 -0.84 -10.81
C ASN A 146 4.37 -0.51 -10.89
N PRO A 147 4.78 0.32 -11.86
CA PRO A 147 6.11 0.90 -11.85
C PRO A 147 6.32 1.82 -10.64
N VAL A 148 7.56 1.86 -10.16
CA VAL A 148 8.01 2.70 -9.04
C VAL A 148 8.91 3.80 -9.60
N PRO A 149 8.52 5.09 -9.53
CA PRO A 149 9.42 6.18 -9.87
C PRO A 149 10.70 6.11 -9.03
N VAL A 150 11.88 6.22 -9.66
CA VAL A 150 13.16 6.17 -8.93
C VAL A 150 13.20 7.21 -7.81
N ARG A 151 12.68 8.41 -8.09
CA ARG A 151 12.53 9.51 -7.12
C ARG A 151 11.84 9.08 -5.82
N ALA A 152 10.91 8.14 -5.87
CA ALA A 152 10.15 7.70 -4.70
C ALA A 152 11.00 6.92 -3.68
N LEU A 153 12.20 6.46 -4.06
CA LEU A 153 13.17 5.84 -3.14
C LEU A 153 14.04 6.87 -2.39
N PHE A 154 13.98 8.14 -2.78
CA PHE A 154 14.77 9.24 -2.19
C PHE A 154 13.89 10.33 -1.58
N ASP A 155 12.71 10.58 -2.14
CA ASP A 155 11.80 11.65 -1.75
C ASP A 155 10.55 11.09 -1.08
N ARG A 156 10.32 11.50 0.17
CA ARG A 156 9.19 11.04 0.98
C ARG A 156 7.84 11.41 0.39
N GLY A 157 7.72 12.60 -0.21
CA GLY A 157 6.48 13.05 -0.84
C GLY A 157 6.10 12.19 -2.04
N ALA A 158 7.06 11.88 -2.90
CA ALA A 158 6.92 10.97 -4.02
C ALA A 158 6.59 9.55 -3.53
N ALA A 159 7.23 9.09 -2.44
CA ALA A 159 6.92 7.80 -1.83
C ALA A 159 5.46 7.73 -1.37
N HIS A 160 4.98 8.73 -0.63
CA HIS A 160 3.61 8.79 -0.15
C HIS A 160 2.57 8.82 -1.28
N ARG A 161 2.86 9.49 -2.41
CA ARG A 161 1.96 9.48 -3.59
C ARG A 161 1.85 8.08 -4.20
N VAL A 162 2.98 7.37 -4.31
CA VAL A 162 3.00 5.97 -4.78
C VAL A 162 2.23 5.06 -3.84
N MET A 163 2.45 5.21 -2.53
CA MET A 163 1.75 4.43 -1.50
C MET A 163 0.25 4.68 -1.53
N LEU A 164 -0.20 5.94 -1.59
CA LEU A 164 -1.61 6.29 -1.67
C LEU A 164 -2.27 5.62 -2.89
N ARG A 165 -1.67 5.74 -4.08
CA ARG A 165 -2.16 5.07 -5.29
C ARG A 165 -2.27 3.56 -5.07
N ASN A 166 -1.22 2.93 -4.57
CA ASN A 166 -1.22 1.47 -4.41
C ASN A 166 -2.27 1.01 -3.37
N LEU A 167 -2.42 1.71 -2.25
CA LEU A 167 -3.42 1.40 -1.21
C LEU A 167 -4.85 1.57 -1.73
N LEU A 168 -5.12 2.62 -2.52
CA LEU A 168 -6.42 2.78 -3.18
C LEU A 168 -6.75 1.59 -4.08
N GLN A 169 -5.77 1.11 -4.84
CA GLN A 169 -5.93 -0.04 -5.73
C GLN A 169 -6.13 -1.36 -4.98
N ARG A 170 -5.60 -1.48 -3.74
CA ARG A 170 -5.90 -2.62 -2.87
C ARG A 170 -7.35 -2.61 -2.39
N GLU A 171 -7.91 -1.42 -2.18
CA GLU A 171 -9.33 -1.21 -1.84
C GLU A 171 -10.25 -1.23 -3.08
N GLY A 172 -9.72 -1.51 -4.27
CA GLY A 172 -10.51 -1.59 -5.51
C GLY A 172 -10.73 -0.27 -6.24
N TYR A 173 -10.06 0.80 -5.84
CA TYR A 173 -10.11 2.11 -6.50
C TYR A 173 -8.89 2.35 -7.38
N ASP A 174 -9.11 2.80 -8.62
CA ASP A 174 -8.01 3.15 -9.53
C ASP A 174 -7.17 4.32 -8.99
N ASP A 175 -7.84 5.34 -8.45
CA ASP A 175 -7.27 6.59 -7.94
C ASP A 175 -8.21 7.32 -6.96
N LEU A 176 -7.77 8.48 -6.47
CA LEU A 176 -8.53 9.30 -5.52
C LEU A 176 -9.77 9.94 -6.16
N ASP A 177 -9.77 10.17 -7.46
CA ASP A 177 -10.92 10.74 -8.15
C ASP A 177 -12.05 9.71 -8.29
N ALA A 178 -11.74 8.42 -8.38
CA ALA A 178 -12.71 7.35 -8.26
C ALA A 178 -13.47 7.41 -6.92
N VAL A 179 -12.74 7.52 -5.80
CA VAL A 179 -13.33 7.68 -4.45
C VAL A 179 -14.21 8.93 -4.38
N ARG A 180 -13.72 10.06 -4.90
CA ARG A 180 -14.48 11.33 -4.89
C ARG A 180 -15.76 11.27 -5.71
N ARG A 181 -15.74 10.59 -6.87
CA ARG A 181 -16.93 10.42 -7.72
C ARG A 181 -17.99 9.58 -7.04
N GLU A 182 -17.60 8.49 -6.38
CA GLU A 182 -18.50 7.64 -5.61
C GLU A 182 -19.13 8.42 -4.47
N GLY A 183 -18.31 9.06 -3.62
CA GLY A 183 -18.80 9.88 -2.51
C GLY A 183 -19.71 11.04 -2.95
N LYS A 184 -19.46 11.66 -4.11
CA LYS A 184 -20.36 12.67 -4.68
C LYS A 184 -21.72 12.10 -5.08
N THR A 185 -21.74 10.87 -5.59
CA THR A 185 -22.97 10.19 -6.02
C THR A 185 -23.80 9.77 -4.81
N GLU A 186 -23.16 9.20 -3.79
CA GLU A 186 -23.80 8.87 -2.52
C GLU A 186 -24.32 10.12 -1.81
N GLY A 187 -23.50 11.15 -1.69
CA GLY A 187 -23.88 12.42 -1.07
C GLY A 187 -25.04 13.11 -1.78
N LYS A 188 -25.13 13.03 -3.11
CA LYS A 188 -26.28 13.53 -3.86
C LYS A 188 -27.55 12.74 -3.54
N THR A 189 -27.46 11.43 -3.48
CA THR A 189 -28.60 10.55 -3.14
C THR A 189 -29.11 10.82 -1.73
N GLU A 190 -28.19 10.99 -0.79
CA GLU A 190 -28.48 11.36 0.59
C GLU A 190 -29.17 12.72 0.67
N ALA A 191 -28.61 13.74 0.02
CA ALA A 191 -29.16 15.09 0.01
C ALA A 191 -30.57 15.14 -0.62
N GLU A 192 -30.79 14.39 -1.70
CA GLU A 192 -32.12 14.28 -2.31
C GLU A 192 -33.14 13.58 -1.39
N ARG A 193 -32.71 12.62 -0.57
CA ARG A 193 -33.57 11.98 0.43
C ARG A 193 -33.93 12.95 1.54
N GLU A 194 -32.94 13.62 2.11
CA GLU A 194 -33.15 14.63 3.16
C GLU A 194 -34.05 15.77 2.67
N ALA A 195 -33.87 16.22 1.42
CA ALA A 195 -34.72 17.23 0.82
C ALA A 195 -36.19 16.78 0.74
N ARG A 196 -36.46 15.53 0.34
CA ARG A 196 -37.82 14.96 0.31
C ARG A 196 -38.43 14.86 1.70
N ILE A 197 -37.65 14.38 2.68
CA ILE A 197 -38.08 14.30 4.09
C ILE A 197 -38.43 15.69 4.63
N ASN A 198 -37.56 16.67 4.41
CA ASN A 198 -37.76 18.04 4.87
C ASN A 198 -38.99 18.66 4.19
N ALA A 199 -39.16 18.47 2.87
CA ALA A 199 -40.35 18.91 2.16
C ALA A 199 -41.65 18.30 2.73
N LEU A 200 -41.61 17.02 3.13
CA LEU A 200 -42.76 16.35 3.74
C LEU A 200 -43.15 17.00 5.06
N PHE A 201 -42.17 17.25 5.94
CA PHE A 201 -42.42 17.99 7.19
C PHE A 201 -42.90 19.41 6.93
N THR A 202 -42.33 20.11 5.96
CA THR A 202 -42.77 21.47 5.58
C THR A 202 -44.23 21.50 5.14
N ILE A 203 -44.67 20.54 4.31
CA ILE A 203 -46.07 20.45 3.88
C ILE A 203 -47.00 20.15 5.06
N LEU A 204 -46.65 19.19 5.92
CA LEU A 204 -47.48 18.84 7.09
C LEU A 204 -47.61 20.02 8.05
N ALA A 205 -46.50 20.72 8.33
CA ALA A 205 -46.50 21.92 9.15
C ALA A 205 -47.34 23.06 8.55
N ALA A 206 -47.22 23.31 7.23
CA ALA A 206 -48.01 24.32 6.54
C ALA A 206 -49.53 24.02 6.56
N ARG A 207 -49.90 22.75 6.72
CA ARG A 207 -51.29 22.29 6.88
C ARG A 207 -51.73 22.17 8.33
N SER A 208 -50.90 22.61 9.28
CA SER A 208 -51.14 22.52 10.72
C SER A 208 -51.39 21.07 11.20
N ILE A 209 -50.77 20.09 10.55
CA ILE A 209 -50.82 18.69 10.96
C ILE A 209 -49.64 18.43 11.90
N GLU A 210 -49.92 18.20 13.17
CA GLU A 210 -48.89 17.85 14.15
C GLU A 210 -48.32 16.46 13.86
N VAL A 211 -46.98 16.35 13.94
CA VAL A 211 -46.26 15.10 13.74
C VAL A 211 -45.65 14.65 15.05
N ASP A 212 -46.14 13.56 15.60
CA ASP A 212 -45.59 12.97 16.82
C ASP A 212 -44.18 12.38 16.60
N ALA A 213 -43.46 12.09 17.69
CA ALA A 213 -42.10 11.59 17.61
C ALA A 213 -41.98 10.27 16.85
N LYS A 214 -42.99 9.39 16.96
CA LYS A 214 -43.02 8.08 16.31
C LYS A 214 -43.17 8.20 14.80
N THR A 215 -44.09 9.05 14.36
CA THR A 215 -44.36 9.36 12.96
C THR A 215 -43.17 10.09 12.34
N GLY A 216 -42.59 11.04 13.07
CA GLY A 216 -41.38 11.73 12.64
C GLY A 216 -40.19 10.78 12.45
N ALA A 217 -40.00 9.84 13.38
CA ALA A 217 -38.97 8.80 13.24
C ALA A 217 -39.22 7.89 12.03
N ARG A 218 -40.48 7.49 11.79
CA ARG A 218 -40.86 6.68 10.61
C ARG A 218 -40.56 7.40 9.30
N ILE A 219 -40.82 8.70 9.22
CA ILE A 219 -40.52 9.51 8.04
C ILE A 219 -39.01 9.58 7.80
N ARG A 220 -38.24 9.92 8.84
CA ARG A 220 -36.77 10.05 8.73
C ARG A 220 -36.07 8.73 8.42
N GLY A 221 -36.60 7.62 8.91
CA GLY A 221 -36.08 6.28 8.66
C GLY A 221 -36.46 5.68 7.30
N CYS A 222 -37.19 6.39 6.44
CA CYS A 222 -37.52 5.89 5.11
C CYS A 222 -36.38 6.17 4.13
N HIS A 223 -35.80 5.09 3.59
CA HIS A 223 -34.72 5.16 2.60
C HIS A 223 -35.19 4.97 1.15
N ALA A 224 -36.48 4.67 0.92
CA ALA A 224 -37.03 4.41 -0.41
C ALA A 224 -37.54 5.72 -1.05
N PRO A 225 -36.89 6.25 -2.12
CA PRO A 225 -37.27 7.55 -2.69
C PRO A 225 -38.72 7.56 -3.20
N GLY A 226 -39.15 6.49 -3.88
CA GLY A 226 -40.53 6.39 -4.39
C GLY A 226 -41.59 6.34 -3.29
N GLN A 227 -41.24 5.85 -2.10
CA GLN A 227 -42.12 5.87 -0.94
C GLN A 227 -42.24 7.28 -0.35
N LEU A 228 -41.12 8.00 -0.23
CA LEU A 228 -41.12 9.41 0.18
C LEU A 228 -41.92 10.27 -0.81
N ASP A 229 -41.78 10.04 -2.12
CA ASP A 229 -42.56 10.74 -3.14
C ASP A 229 -44.07 10.45 -3.04
N ALA A 230 -44.44 9.21 -2.72
CA ALA A 230 -45.84 8.85 -2.48
C ALA A 230 -46.40 9.53 -1.21
N TRP A 231 -45.61 9.57 -0.14
CA TRP A 231 -45.96 10.26 1.10
C TRP A 231 -46.08 11.77 0.89
N LEU A 232 -45.18 12.39 0.11
CA LEU A 232 -45.28 13.80 -0.27
C LEU A 232 -46.61 14.13 -0.95
N ARG A 233 -47.04 13.31 -1.92
CA ARG A 233 -48.34 13.49 -2.59
C ARG A 233 -49.52 13.33 -1.63
N LYS A 234 -49.48 12.33 -0.75
CA LYS A 234 -50.54 12.09 0.24
C LYS A 234 -50.60 13.19 1.29
N ALA A 235 -49.46 13.74 1.68
CA ALA A 235 -49.38 14.84 2.64
C ALA A 235 -50.06 16.13 2.15
N ALA A 236 -50.25 16.31 0.84
CA ALA A 236 -51.03 17.43 0.32
C ALA A 236 -52.55 17.32 0.63
N VAL A 237 -53.06 16.10 0.84
CA VAL A 237 -54.51 15.84 1.02
C VAL A 237 -54.86 15.18 2.37
N ALA A 238 -53.89 14.67 3.13
CA ALA A 238 -54.06 14.02 4.43
C ALA A 238 -54.83 14.86 5.47
N HIS A 239 -55.62 14.28 6.37
CA HIS A 239 -56.26 15.05 7.45
C HIS A 239 -55.49 14.96 8.77
N LYS A 240 -54.66 13.92 8.93
CA LYS A 240 -53.74 13.70 10.05
C LYS A 240 -52.46 13.03 9.58
N ALA A 241 -51.43 13.03 10.41
CA ALA A 241 -50.08 12.61 10.02
C ALA A 241 -50.01 11.13 9.57
N GLU A 242 -50.85 10.25 10.12
CA GLU A 242 -50.85 8.82 9.77
C GLU A 242 -51.47 8.54 8.40
N ASP A 243 -52.29 9.44 7.87
CA ASP A 243 -52.93 9.27 6.56
C ASP A 243 -51.90 9.29 5.43
N VAL A 244 -50.75 9.93 5.66
CA VAL A 244 -49.61 9.96 4.73
C VAL A 244 -49.12 8.55 4.40
N PHE A 245 -49.29 7.60 5.32
CA PHE A 245 -48.81 6.23 5.17
C PHE A 245 -49.81 5.26 4.55
N ARG A 246 -51.07 5.68 4.37
CA ARG A 246 -52.16 4.84 3.86
C ARG A 246 -52.24 4.94 2.36
#